data_AF-A0A1Y1QFL5-F1
#
_entry.id   AF-A0A1Y1QFL5-F1
#
_cell.length_a   1.000
_cell.length_b   1.000
_cell.length_c   1.000
_cell.angle_alpha   90.00
_cell.angle_beta   90.00
_cell.angle_gamma   90.00
#
_symmetry.space_group_name_H-M   'P 1'
#
loop_
_entity.id
_entity.type
_entity.pdbx_description
1 polymer ?
#
loop_
_entity_poly.entity_id
_entity_poly.type
_entity_poly.pdbx_seq_one_letter_code
_entity_poly.pdbx_strand_id
1 'polypeptide(L)'
;MKKQLLTLALLTAIAAPSAFAEYVPADATKTQQVSVTVPEVALLAVAGSPSLTCAKPAAGANFNCTATTPNSDKITYAITANVEAIDSPTLRQITAKVTSIPASWKLSALATTAPGGTAVSSVSLTTTATNLVTDIGNIASTGGAITYTLEPAVATTAMAYSGDGATAQNIEVTYTLTDDAAPV
;
A
#
# COMPACT_ATOMS: atom_id res chain seq x y z
N MET A 1 63.67 -52.96 -47.63
CA MET A 1 63.35 -53.83 -48.79
C MET A 1 62.29 -53.15 -49.64
N LYS A 2 62.47 -53.14 -50.97
CA LYS A 2 61.55 -52.57 -51.98
C LYS A 2 60.50 -53.61 -52.43
N LYS A 3 59.45 -53.08 -53.08
CA LYS A 3 58.42 -53.70 -53.98
C LYS A 3 57.15 -54.19 -53.27
N GLN A 4 56.04 -53.44 -53.33
CA GLN A 4 55.01 -53.37 -54.40
C GLN A 4 54.15 -54.63 -54.53
N LEU A 5 52.85 -54.48 -54.21
CA LEU A 5 51.69 -54.94 -55.00
C LEU A 5 50.43 -54.25 -54.39
N LEU A 6 50.07 -53.05 -54.84
CA LEU A 6 48.94 -52.79 -55.75
C LEU A 6 47.86 -53.90 -55.76
N THR A 7 46.74 -53.66 -55.08
CA THR A 7 45.45 -54.26 -55.47
C THR A 7 44.44 -53.12 -55.58
N LEU A 8 44.01 -52.87 -56.82
CA LEU A 8 43.02 -51.90 -57.23
C LEU A 8 41.67 -52.64 -57.36
N ALA A 9 40.66 -52.24 -56.59
CA ALA A 9 39.24 -52.48 -56.88
C ALA A 9 38.40 -51.69 -55.86
N LEU A 10 37.30 -51.03 -56.17
CA LEU A 10 36.70 -50.54 -57.40
C LEU A 10 35.65 -49.54 -56.88
N LEU A 11 35.54 -48.39 -57.53
CA LEU A 11 34.51 -47.35 -57.41
C LEU A 11 33.18 -47.78 -56.77
N THR A 12 32.72 -47.03 -55.77
CA THR A 12 31.41 -46.37 -55.83
C THR A 12 31.47 -45.04 -55.08
N ALA A 13 31.50 -43.95 -55.83
CA ALA A 13 31.11 -42.64 -55.35
C ALA A 13 29.59 -42.64 -55.14
N ILE A 14 29.12 -42.40 -53.92
CA ILE A 14 27.78 -41.85 -53.71
C ILE A 14 27.93 -40.64 -52.81
N ALA A 15 27.57 -39.52 -53.42
CA ALA A 15 27.50 -38.16 -52.93
C ALA A 15 27.17 -38.03 -51.44
N ALA A 16 27.90 -37.12 -50.78
CA ALA A 16 27.37 -36.44 -49.61
C ALA A 16 26.01 -35.83 -49.97
N PRO A 17 24.92 -36.12 -49.24
CA PRO A 17 23.79 -35.22 -49.27
C PRO A 17 24.23 -33.96 -48.53
N SER A 18 24.57 -32.93 -49.31
CA SER A 18 24.37 -31.55 -48.94
C SER A 18 23.02 -31.48 -48.22
N ALA A 19 23.02 -31.28 -46.91
CA ALA A 19 21.79 -31.02 -46.18
C ALA A 19 21.28 -29.66 -46.69
N PHE A 20 20.40 -29.72 -47.68
CA PHE A 20 19.64 -28.59 -48.16
C PHE A 20 18.87 -28.02 -46.97
N ALA A 21 18.89 -26.69 -46.86
CA ALA A 21 18.06 -25.94 -45.94
C ALA A 21 16.63 -26.49 -45.95
N GLU A 22 16.10 -26.72 -44.75
CA GLU A 22 14.73 -27.17 -44.53
C GLU A 22 13.76 -26.30 -45.34
N TYR A 23 12.96 -26.95 -46.20
CA TYR A 23 11.88 -26.29 -46.91
C TYR A 23 10.85 -25.83 -45.88
N VAL A 24 10.87 -24.53 -45.56
CA VAL A 24 9.79 -23.88 -44.82
C VAL A 24 8.69 -23.61 -45.84
N PRO A 25 7.52 -24.29 -45.77
CA PRO A 25 6.41 -24.01 -46.69
C PRO A 25 6.05 -22.52 -46.62
N ALA A 26 5.66 -21.94 -47.76
CA ALA A 26 5.29 -20.53 -47.87
C ALA A 26 4.15 -20.12 -46.91
N ASP A 27 3.39 -21.09 -46.41
CA ASP A 27 2.31 -20.95 -45.43
C ASP A 27 2.69 -21.43 -44.01
N ALA A 28 3.98 -21.56 -43.69
CA ALA A 28 4.39 -21.86 -42.32
C ALA A 28 4.02 -20.68 -41.41
N THR A 29 2.96 -20.86 -40.60
CA THR A 29 2.54 -19.85 -39.63
C THR A 29 3.70 -19.53 -38.70
N LYS A 30 4.21 -18.30 -38.78
CA LYS A 30 5.24 -17.79 -37.88
C LYS A 30 4.55 -17.17 -36.67
N THR A 31 4.62 -17.84 -35.53
CA THR A 31 4.15 -17.28 -34.27
C THR A 31 5.32 -16.66 -33.52
N GLN A 32 5.06 -15.55 -32.85
CA GLN A 32 5.99 -14.93 -31.92
C GLN A 32 5.31 -14.86 -30.55
N GLN A 33 6.02 -15.30 -29.53
CA GLN A 33 5.55 -15.16 -28.16
C GLN A 33 5.98 -13.78 -27.65
N VAL A 34 5.02 -12.99 -27.19
CA VAL A 34 5.25 -11.69 -26.56
C VAL A 34 4.84 -11.81 -25.10
N SER A 35 5.75 -11.47 -24.20
CA SER A 35 5.49 -11.44 -22.75
C SER A 35 5.18 -10.00 -22.32
N VAL A 36 4.06 -9.82 -21.62
CA VAL A 36 3.67 -8.54 -21.01
C VAL A 36 3.60 -8.73 -19.50
N THR A 37 4.27 -7.87 -18.75
CA THR A 37 4.21 -7.85 -17.28
C THR A 37 3.56 -6.54 -16.84
N VAL A 38 2.49 -6.64 -16.06
CA VAL A 38 1.83 -5.48 -15.43
C VAL A 38 2.15 -5.56 -13.94
N PRO A 39 2.80 -4.55 -13.35
CA PRO A 39 3.09 -4.55 -11.91
C PRO A 39 1.80 -4.37 -11.10
N GLU A 40 1.81 -4.84 -9.86
CA GLU A 40 0.74 -4.54 -8.91
C GLU A 40 0.74 -3.05 -8.55
N VAL A 41 -0.44 -2.43 -8.55
CA VAL A 41 -0.64 -1.02 -8.20
C VAL A 41 -1.84 -0.92 -7.27
N ALA A 42 -1.63 -0.28 -6.12
CA ALA A 42 -2.70 0.08 -5.19
C ALA A 42 -2.72 1.60 -4.95
N LEU A 43 -3.93 2.19 -4.87
CA LEU A 43 -4.13 3.61 -4.63
C LEU A 43 -5.03 3.83 -3.41
N LEU A 44 -4.66 4.77 -2.56
CA LEU A 44 -5.46 5.18 -1.40
C LEU A 44 -6.28 6.42 -1.72
N ALA A 45 -7.58 6.33 -1.47
CA ALA A 45 -8.48 7.47 -1.42
C ALA A 45 -8.93 7.69 0.01
N VAL A 46 -8.84 8.92 0.51
CA VAL A 46 -9.33 9.31 1.84
C VAL A 46 -10.34 10.43 1.66
N ALA A 47 -11.48 10.33 2.31
CA ALA A 47 -12.57 11.30 2.22
C ALA A 47 -13.18 11.58 3.59
N GLY A 48 -13.71 12.79 3.75
CA GLY A 48 -14.32 13.28 4.99
C GLY A 48 -13.49 14.37 5.65
N SER A 49 -14.18 15.23 6.39
CA SER A 49 -13.60 16.36 7.12
C SER A 49 -14.17 16.35 8.54
N PRO A 50 -13.61 15.54 9.46
CA PRO A 50 -14.19 15.35 10.78
C PRO A 50 -14.05 16.65 11.57
N SER A 51 -15.10 17.01 12.31
CA SER A 51 -15.03 18.07 13.30
C SER A 51 -14.99 17.45 14.69
N LEU A 52 -13.98 17.82 15.49
CA LEU A 52 -13.84 17.39 16.87
C LEU A 52 -14.27 18.54 17.77
N THR A 53 -15.31 18.32 18.57
CA THR A 53 -15.81 19.32 19.53
C THR A 53 -15.53 18.90 20.96
N CYS A 54 -15.14 19.88 21.74
CA CYS A 54 -14.84 19.76 23.16
C CYS A 54 -16.04 20.17 23.99
N ALA A 55 -16.58 19.26 24.80
CA ALA A 55 -17.58 19.64 25.79
C ALA A 55 -16.94 20.49 26.91
N LYS A 56 -17.69 21.47 27.42
CA LYS A 56 -17.30 22.21 28.62
C LYS A 56 -17.14 21.23 29.80
N PRO A 57 -16.00 21.20 30.50
CA PRO A 57 -15.84 20.31 31.64
C PRO A 57 -16.70 20.76 32.82
N ALA A 58 -17.08 19.80 33.66
CA ALA A 58 -17.62 20.07 34.97
C ALA A 58 -16.53 20.64 35.90
N ALA A 59 -16.91 21.47 36.87
CA ALA A 59 -15.98 21.99 37.85
C ALA A 59 -15.29 20.84 38.62
N GLY A 60 -13.95 20.86 38.68
CA GLY A 60 -13.15 19.81 39.32
C GLY A 60 -12.84 18.58 38.46
N ALA A 61 -13.34 18.51 37.22
CA ALA A 61 -12.97 17.48 36.25
C ALA A 61 -11.77 17.94 35.39
N ASN A 62 -10.98 16.98 34.92
CA ASN A 62 -9.99 17.23 33.87
C ASN A 62 -10.71 17.59 32.56
N PHE A 63 -10.09 18.42 31.71
CA PHE A 63 -10.61 18.70 30.37
C PHE A 63 -10.42 17.46 29.48
N ASN A 64 -11.31 16.48 29.54
CA ASN A 64 -11.29 15.37 28.57
C ASN A 64 -12.21 15.70 27.40
N CYS A 65 -11.63 15.91 26.22
CA CYS A 65 -12.42 15.93 24.99
C CYS A 65 -12.38 14.54 24.37
N THR A 66 -13.20 13.62 24.85
CA THR A 66 -13.57 12.49 23.98
C THR A 66 -14.51 13.03 22.92
N ALA A 67 -13.95 13.71 21.92
CA ALA A 67 -14.60 13.90 20.64
C ALA A 67 -14.65 12.53 19.97
N THR A 68 -15.56 11.68 20.42
CA THR A 68 -16.07 10.60 19.56
C THR A 68 -16.79 11.33 18.45
N THR A 69 -16.23 11.32 17.25
CA THR A 69 -16.94 11.73 16.02
C THR A 69 -18.39 11.28 16.15
N PRO A 70 -19.40 12.18 16.08
CA PRO A 70 -20.77 11.74 15.88
C PRO A 70 -20.72 10.81 14.67
N ASN A 71 -21.34 9.64 14.78
CA ASN A 71 -21.18 8.49 13.87
C ASN A 71 -21.44 8.76 12.37
N SER A 72 -21.68 10.00 11.96
CA SER A 72 -21.83 10.50 10.59
C SER A 72 -20.59 11.20 10.00
N ASP A 73 -19.58 11.59 10.79
CA ASP A 73 -18.37 12.32 10.31
C ASP A 73 -17.09 11.47 10.36
N LYS A 74 -17.21 10.17 10.08
CA LYS A 74 -16.03 9.29 9.99
C LYS A 74 -15.22 9.65 8.75
N ILE A 75 -13.91 9.78 8.88
CA ILE A 75 -13.06 9.74 7.69
C ILE A 75 -13.17 8.33 7.13
N THR A 76 -13.61 8.23 5.88
CA THR A 76 -13.61 6.97 5.16
C THR A 76 -12.38 6.87 4.29
N TYR A 77 -11.86 5.66 4.13
CA TYR A 77 -10.84 5.39 3.13
C TYR A 77 -11.24 4.22 2.25
N ALA A 78 -10.73 4.26 1.02
CA ALA A 78 -10.85 3.20 0.04
C ALA A 78 -9.47 2.90 -0.55
N ILE A 79 -9.27 1.64 -0.92
CA ILE A 79 -8.10 1.17 -1.63
C ILE A 79 -8.58 0.65 -2.98
N THR A 80 -7.94 1.08 -4.06
CA THR A 80 -8.18 0.54 -5.40
C THR A 80 -6.97 -0.27 -5.80
N ALA A 81 -7.17 -1.45 -6.41
CA ALA A 81 -6.11 -2.31 -6.93
C ALA A 81 -6.36 -2.66 -8.40
N ASN A 82 -5.30 -2.84 -9.19
CA ASN A 82 -5.40 -3.22 -10.61
C ASN A 82 -5.59 -4.73 -10.84
N VAL A 83 -5.03 -5.58 -9.96
CA VAL A 83 -5.20 -7.04 -9.95
C VAL A 83 -5.31 -7.49 -8.50
N GLU A 84 -6.46 -8.00 -8.09
CA GLU A 84 -6.64 -8.38 -6.69
C GLU A 84 -5.81 -9.62 -6.33
N ALA A 85 -4.98 -9.49 -5.30
CA ALA A 85 -4.16 -10.55 -4.74
C ALA A 85 -4.06 -10.37 -3.21
N ILE A 86 -4.86 -11.15 -2.47
CA ILE A 86 -4.85 -11.14 -1.00
C ILE A 86 -3.49 -11.63 -0.48
N ASP A 87 -2.92 -12.67 -1.10
CA ASP A 87 -1.62 -13.25 -0.75
C ASP A 87 -0.48 -12.63 -1.56
N SER A 88 -0.57 -11.33 -1.89
CA SER A 88 0.50 -10.65 -2.61
C SER A 88 1.82 -10.78 -1.84
N PRO A 89 2.95 -11.11 -2.52
CA PRO A 89 4.27 -11.09 -1.89
C PRO A 89 4.68 -9.67 -1.47
N THR A 90 4.03 -8.64 -2.01
CA THR A 90 4.22 -7.24 -1.64
C THR A 90 3.04 -6.78 -0.79
N LEU A 91 3.26 -6.73 0.52
CA LEU A 91 2.31 -6.15 1.47
C LEU A 91 2.45 -4.63 1.51
N ARG A 92 1.41 -3.95 2.01
CA ARG A 92 1.32 -2.49 2.07
C ARG A 92 0.85 -2.03 3.44
N GLN A 93 1.16 -0.79 3.77
CA GLN A 93 0.72 -0.14 5.00
C GLN A 93 0.11 1.23 4.71
N ILE A 94 -0.92 1.57 5.47
CA ILE A 94 -1.44 2.94 5.57
C ILE A 94 -0.76 3.60 6.76
N THR A 95 -0.04 4.68 6.50
CA THR A 95 0.56 5.54 7.52
C THR A 95 -0.17 6.86 7.64
N ALA A 96 -0.10 7.48 8.82
CA ALA A 96 -0.59 8.82 9.07
C ALA A 96 0.44 9.67 9.84
N LYS A 97 0.48 10.95 9.53
CA LYS A 97 1.20 11.99 10.27
C LYS A 97 0.39 13.28 10.30
N VAL A 98 0.71 14.15 11.25
CA VAL A 98 0.13 15.50 11.37
C VAL A 98 1.16 16.57 11.04
N THR A 99 0.74 17.73 10.55
CA THR A 99 1.65 18.89 10.38
C THR A 99 2.06 19.47 11.73
N SER A 100 1.10 19.64 12.64
CA SER A 100 1.32 20.09 14.01
C SER A 100 0.12 19.72 14.89
N ILE A 101 0.35 19.65 16.20
CA ILE A 101 -0.71 19.53 17.20
C ILE A 101 -0.58 20.73 18.14
N PRO A 102 -1.68 21.41 18.50
CA PRO A 102 -1.64 22.50 19.46
C PRO A 102 -1.00 22.08 20.78
N ALA A 103 -0.31 23.01 21.44
CA ALA A 103 0.39 22.71 22.68
C ALA A 103 -0.57 22.15 23.75
N SER A 104 -0.10 21.14 24.48
CA SER A 104 -0.87 20.41 25.52
C SER A 104 -2.01 19.54 24.98
N TRP A 105 -2.15 19.38 23.66
CA TRP A 105 -3.13 18.47 23.05
C TRP A 105 -2.44 17.20 22.53
N LYS A 106 -3.22 16.14 22.35
CA LYS A 106 -2.82 14.86 21.77
C LYS A 106 -3.95 14.37 20.87
N LEU A 107 -3.63 14.11 19.60
CA LEU A 107 -4.55 13.51 18.65
C LEU A 107 -4.17 12.03 18.46
N SER A 108 -5.14 11.14 18.64
CA SER A 108 -4.99 9.71 18.37
C SER A 108 -5.93 9.29 17.24
N ALA A 109 -5.54 8.28 16.48
CA ALA A 109 -6.32 7.70 15.40
C ALA A 109 -6.49 6.19 15.58
N LEU A 110 -7.62 5.66 15.14
CA LEU A 110 -7.91 4.24 15.07
C LEU A 110 -8.56 3.95 13.72
N ALA A 111 -7.91 3.15 12.89
CA ALA A 111 -8.47 2.68 11.64
C ALA A 111 -9.22 1.36 11.84
N THR A 112 -10.28 1.14 11.08
CA THR A 112 -10.82 -0.21 10.87
C THR A 112 -9.83 -1.04 10.07
N THR A 113 -9.89 -2.35 10.21
CA THR A 113 -9.07 -3.26 9.41
C THR A 113 -9.50 -3.22 7.94
N ALA A 114 -8.56 -3.03 7.02
CA ALA A 114 -8.79 -3.28 5.60
C ALA A 114 -8.81 -4.80 5.35
N PRO A 115 -9.59 -5.32 4.37
CA PRO A 115 -9.49 -6.71 3.93
C PRO A 115 -8.03 -7.11 3.68
N GLY A 116 -7.64 -8.29 4.17
CA GLY A 116 -6.26 -8.78 4.06
C GLY A 116 -5.22 -8.08 4.94
N GLY A 117 -5.52 -6.90 5.49
CA GLY A 117 -4.61 -6.17 6.38
C GLY A 117 -4.87 -6.39 7.87
N THR A 118 -4.03 -5.76 8.69
CA THR A 118 -4.12 -5.75 10.15
C THR A 118 -4.23 -4.31 10.64
N ALA A 119 -5.34 -3.94 11.31
CA ALA A 119 -5.42 -2.64 11.97
C ALA A 119 -4.51 -2.60 13.18
N VAL A 120 -3.74 -1.52 13.31
CA VAL A 120 -2.98 -1.24 14.53
C VAL A 120 -3.96 -0.74 15.60
N SER A 121 -3.65 -1.05 16.86
CA SER A 121 -4.34 -0.42 18.00
C SER A 121 -4.28 1.11 17.92
N SER A 122 -5.11 1.83 18.68
CA SER A 122 -5.12 3.29 18.62
C SER A 122 -3.72 3.89 18.74
N VAL A 123 -3.36 4.75 17.77
CA VAL A 123 -2.03 5.33 17.62
C VAL A 123 -2.07 6.82 17.92
N SER A 124 -1.09 7.32 18.68
CA SER A 124 -0.91 8.75 18.89
C SER A 124 -0.19 9.36 17.69
N LEU A 125 -0.82 10.32 17.03
CA LEU A 125 -0.26 10.96 15.84
C LEU A 125 0.80 11.99 16.23
N THR A 126 1.84 12.05 15.41
CA THR A 126 2.92 13.03 15.53
C THR A 126 3.32 13.53 14.13
N THR A 127 4.32 14.39 14.06
CA THR A 127 4.91 14.80 12.78
C THR A 127 5.68 13.68 12.08
N THR A 128 5.99 12.60 12.80
CA THR A 128 6.53 11.35 12.25
C THR A 128 5.40 10.43 11.83
N ALA A 129 5.52 9.85 10.64
CA ALA A 129 4.56 8.89 10.12
C ALA A 129 4.50 7.63 11.01
N THR A 130 3.28 7.18 11.27
CA THR A 130 3.00 5.98 12.07
C THR A 130 1.97 5.10 11.37
N ASN A 131 2.08 3.78 11.55
CA ASN A 131 1.22 2.81 10.89
C ASN A 131 -0.18 2.82 11.52
N LEU A 132 -1.21 2.88 10.69
CA LEU A 132 -2.61 2.70 11.10
C LEU A 132 -3.15 1.32 10.72
N VAL A 133 -2.72 0.82 9.56
CA VAL A 133 -3.04 -0.51 9.04
C VAL A 133 -1.79 -1.05 8.35
N THR A 134 -1.43 -2.31 8.62
CA THR A 134 -0.28 -3.02 8.02
C THR A 134 -0.75 -4.25 7.24
N ASP A 135 0.18 -4.93 6.59
CA ASP A 135 -0.03 -6.25 5.96
C ASP A 135 -1.12 -6.25 4.87
N ILE A 136 -1.38 -5.11 4.24
CA ILE A 136 -2.46 -4.98 3.26
C ILE A 136 -1.98 -5.62 1.94
N GLY A 137 -2.64 -6.69 1.51
CA GLY A 137 -2.43 -7.27 0.17
C GLY A 137 -2.81 -6.31 -0.97
N ASN A 138 -2.65 -6.75 -2.22
CA ASN A 138 -3.11 -5.94 -3.36
C ASN A 138 -4.61 -6.11 -3.54
N ILE A 139 -5.43 -5.53 -2.67
CA ILE A 139 -6.89 -5.74 -2.67
C ILE A 139 -7.63 -4.41 -2.80
N ALA A 140 -8.73 -4.41 -3.57
CA ALA A 140 -9.64 -3.28 -3.55
C ALA A 140 -10.57 -3.38 -2.33
N SER A 141 -10.77 -2.26 -1.64
CA SER A 141 -11.65 -2.19 -0.48
C SER A 141 -12.30 -0.83 -0.38
N THR A 142 -13.54 -0.82 0.08
CA THR A 142 -14.29 0.41 0.38
C THR A 142 -14.88 0.33 1.79
N GLY A 143 -15.28 1.47 2.33
CA GLY A 143 -15.94 1.53 3.64
C GLY A 143 -15.00 1.38 4.84
N GLY A 144 -13.69 1.41 4.64
CA GLY A 144 -12.74 1.58 5.74
C GLY A 144 -13.00 2.92 6.44
N ALA A 145 -12.85 2.96 7.76
CA ALA A 145 -13.11 4.15 8.56
C ALA A 145 -11.94 4.45 9.51
N ILE A 146 -11.70 5.74 9.76
CA ILE A 146 -10.72 6.23 10.71
C ILE A 146 -11.44 7.09 11.74
N THR A 147 -11.29 6.71 13.01
CA THR A 147 -11.84 7.41 14.16
C THR A 147 -10.72 8.19 14.84
N TYR A 148 -11.00 9.45 15.16
CA TYR A 148 -10.06 10.30 15.88
C TYR A 148 -10.47 10.51 17.32
N THR A 149 -9.50 10.79 18.18
CA THR A 149 -9.71 11.18 19.58
C THR A 149 -8.73 12.28 19.94
N LEU A 150 -9.23 13.40 20.46
CA LEU A 150 -8.43 14.58 20.81
C LEU A 150 -8.44 14.81 22.32
N GLU A 151 -7.36 14.51 23.01
CA GLU A 151 -7.29 14.62 24.48
C GLU A 151 -6.16 15.55 24.92
N PRO A 152 -6.11 15.96 26.20
CA PRO A 152 -4.90 16.58 26.74
C PRO A 152 -3.70 15.65 26.62
N ALA A 153 -2.53 16.20 26.29
CA ALA A 153 -1.28 15.44 26.25
C ALA A 153 -0.91 14.84 27.61
N VAL A 154 -1.26 15.53 28.70
CA VAL A 154 -1.12 15.05 30.07
C VAL A 154 -2.48 15.14 30.75
N ALA A 155 -2.92 14.07 31.42
CA ALA A 155 -4.26 13.96 32.01
C ALA A 155 -4.60 15.09 33.00
N THR A 156 -3.58 15.71 33.62
CA THR A 156 -3.73 16.78 34.61
C THR A 156 -3.64 18.19 34.02
N THR A 157 -3.33 18.32 32.73
CA THR A 157 -3.29 19.63 32.06
C THR A 157 -4.62 19.96 31.41
N ALA A 158 -5.08 21.19 31.61
CA ALA A 158 -6.18 21.73 30.83
C ALA A 158 -5.72 22.01 29.40
N MET A 159 -6.59 21.74 28.43
CA MET A 159 -6.37 22.19 27.06
C MET A 159 -6.40 23.72 27.01
N ALA A 160 -5.47 24.31 26.26
CA ALA A 160 -5.45 25.75 26.06
C ALA A 160 -6.75 26.23 25.40
N TYR A 161 -7.31 27.32 25.93
CA TYR A 161 -8.51 27.94 25.39
C TYR A 161 -8.23 28.56 24.01
N SER A 162 -9.09 28.29 23.04
CA SER A 162 -8.95 28.82 21.68
C SER A 162 -9.63 30.18 21.45
N GLY A 163 -10.45 30.69 22.40
CA GLY A 163 -11.21 31.95 22.26
C GLY A 163 -12.71 31.75 22.03
N ASP A 164 -13.54 32.71 22.47
CA ASP A 164 -14.99 32.72 22.25
C ASP A 164 -15.23 33.16 20.80
N GLY A 165 -15.93 32.35 20.00
CA GLY A 165 -16.12 32.63 18.57
C GLY A 165 -14.86 32.45 17.72
N ALA A 166 -13.83 31.79 18.25
CA ALA A 166 -12.61 31.50 17.51
C ALA A 166 -12.86 30.52 16.36
N THR A 167 -12.18 30.77 15.24
CA THR A 167 -12.05 29.83 14.13
C THR A 167 -11.55 28.49 14.64
N ALA A 168 -12.16 27.39 14.19
CA ALA A 168 -11.68 26.05 14.52
C ALA A 168 -10.19 25.93 14.17
N GLN A 169 -9.39 25.37 15.08
CA GLN A 169 -7.99 25.06 14.77
C GLN A 169 -7.96 23.84 13.85
N ASN A 170 -7.38 24.03 12.67
CA ASN A 170 -7.25 22.94 11.70
C ASN A 170 -5.99 22.14 12.02
N ILE A 171 -6.16 20.83 12.26
CA ILE A 171 -5.07 19.87 12.29
C ILE A 171 -5.09 19.14 10.96
N GLU A 172 -4.05 19.33 10.16
CA GLU A 172 -3.89 18.62 8.89
C GLU A 172 -3.28 17.25 9.14
N VAL A 173 -3.96 16.20 8.67
CA VAL A 173 -3.49 14.81 8.72
C VAL A 173 -3.17 14.35 7.30
N THR A 174 -1.93 13.95 7.07
CA THR A 174 -1.49 13.34 5.81
C THR A 174 -1.50 11.83 5.94
N TYR A 175 -2.12 11.16 4.97
CA TYR A 175 -2.12 9.71 4.84
C TYR A 175 -1.27 9.27 3.66
N THR A 176 -0.66 8.09 3.77
CA THR A 176 0.11 7.51 2.67
C THR A 176 -0.05 6.00 2.68
N LEU A 177 -0.30 5.41 1.51
CA LEU A 177 -0.17 3.99 1.28
C LEU A 177 1.21 3.73 0.68
N THR A 178 2.01 2.92 1.34
CA THR A 178 3.33 2.50 0.85
C THR A 178 3.42 0.99 0.88
N ASP A 179 4.26 0.41 0.03
CA ASP A 179 4.68 -0.98 0.21
C ASP A 179 5.37 -1.10 1.58
N ASP A 180 5.09 -2.20 2.28
CA ASP A 180 5.82 -2.57 3.48
C ASP A 180 7.29 -2.72 3.10
N ALA A 181 8.17 -2.26 3.98
CA ALA A 181 9.59 -2.53 3.79
C ALA A 181 9.75 -4.05 3.64
N ALA A 182 10.33 -4.48 2.51
CA ALA A 182 10.53 -5.90 2.26
C ALA A 182 11.20 -6.53 3.49
N PRO A 183 10.74 -7.70 3.97
CA PRO A 183 11.43 -8.38 5.05
C PRO A 183 12.88 -8.61 4.60
N VAL A 184 13.81 -8.02 5.36
CA VAL A 184 15.27 -8.20 5.18
C VAL A 184 15.66 -9.60 5.59
#